data_AF-A0A931WX42-F1
#
_entry.id   AF-A0A931WX42-F1
#
_cell.length_a   1.000
_cell.length_b   1.000
_cell.length_c   1.000
_cell.angle_alpha   90.00
_cell.angle_beta   90.00
_cell.angle_gamma   90.00
#
_symmetry.space_group_name_H-M   'P 1'
#
loop_
_entity.id
_entity.type
_entity.pdbx_description
1 polymer ?
#
loop_
_entity_poly.entity_id
_entity_poly.type
_entity_poly.pdbx_seq_one_letter_code
_entity_poly.pdbx_strand_id
1 'polypeptide(L)'
;MKRRIKLTRMEREIEEAAMRGEYVDSGPERFKEIAEAIQARRKDAVLNIRVNSGDLENLKEKAGKLGVKYQTFISELLHRAAQA
;
A
#
# COMPACT_ATOMS: atom_id res chain seq x y z
N MET A 1 -12.80 25.79 23.40
CA MET A 1 -11.82 26.25 22.41
C MET A 1 -11.59 25.16 21.36
N LYS A 2 -11.95 25.39 20.08
CA LYS A 2 -11.62 24.46 18.98
C LYS A 2 -10.10 24.48 18.78
N ARG A 3 -9.42 23.34 18.97
CA ARG A 3 -7.99 23.21 18.66
C ARG A 3 -7.83 23.38 17.15
N ARG A 4 -7.02 24.35 16.71
CA ARG A 4 -6.60 24.46 15.29
C ARG A 4 -5.63 23.32 15.01
N ILE A 5 -6.13 22.24 14.41
CA ILE A 5 -5.30 21.17 13.88
C ILE A 5 -4.66 21.70 12.59
N LYS A 6 -3.33 21.72 12.51
CA LYS A 6 -2.64 21.98 11.24
C LYS A 6 -2.68 20.71 10.42
N LEU A 7 -3.50 20.72 9.37
CA LEU A 7 -3.52 19.64 8.38
C LEU A 7 -2.17 19.57 7.66
N THR A 8 -1.68 18.36 7.44
CA THR A 8 -0.59 18.13 6.49
C THR A 8 -1.05 18.44 5.07
N ARG A 9 -0.09 18.59 4.14
CA ARG A 9 -0.40 18.87 2.73
C ARG A 9 -1.38 17.84 2.14
N MET A 10 -1.14 16.55 2.41
CA MET A 10 -1.98 15.46 1.93
C MET A 10 -3.40 15.50 2.53
N GLU A 11 -3.52 15.73 3.84
CA GLU A 11 -4.84 15.83 4.48
C GLU A 11 -5.65 17.00 3.94
N ARG A 12 -4.99 18.14 3.66
CA ARG A 12 -5.64 19.29 3.05
C ARG A 12 -6.09 19.00 1.62
N GLU A 13 -5.29 18.29 0.82
CA GLU A 13 -5.68 17.89 -0.54
C GLU A 13 -6.91 16.96 -0.53
N ILE A 14 -6.99 16.04 0.42
CA ILE A 14 -8.15 15.16 0.62
C ILE A 14 -9.39 15.97 1.02
N GLU A 15 -9.24 16.93 1.94
CA GLU A 15 -10.35 17.78 2.39
C GLU A 15 -10.90 18.66 1.24
N GLU A 16 -10.00 19.25 0.45
CA GLU A 16 -10.40 20.06 -0.71
C GLU A 16 -11.05 19.20 -1.80
N ALA A 17 -10.57 17.97 -2.05
CA ALA A 17 -11.20 17.02 -2.98
C ALA A 17 -12.59 16.57 -2.50
N ALA A 18 -12.77 16.39 -1.19
CA ALA A 18 -14.06 16.09 -0.59
C ALA A 18 -15.04 17.26 -0.75
N MET A 19 -14.59 18.49 -0.52
CA MET A 19 -15.41 19.69 -0.73
C MET A 19 -15.78 19.89 -2.21
N ARG A 20 -14.92 19.50 -3.14
CA ARG A 20 -15.20 19.52 -4.58
C ARG A 20 -16.16 18.43 -5.05
N GLY A 21 -16.57 17.51 -4.17
CA GLY A 21 -17.50 16.43 -4.51
C GLY A 21 -16.86 15.35 -5.40
N GLU A 22 -15.53 15.20 -5.37
CA GLU A 22 -14.81 14.21 -6.17
C GLU A 22 -15.02 12.77 -5.65
N TYR A 23 -15.45 12.61 -4.40
CA TYR A 23 -15.77 11.31 -3.81
C TYR A 23 -17.23 10.95 -4.06
N VAL A 24 -17.44 9.86 -4.77
CA VAL A 24 -18.77 9.25 -4.98
C VAL A 24 -19.01 8.19 -3.92
N ASP A 25 -20.25 8.11 -3.42
CA ASP A 25 -20.66 7.03 -2.52
C ASP A 25 -20.58 5.71 -3.29
N SER A 26 -19.81 4.76 -2.75
CA SER A 26 -19.60 3.46 -3.38
C SER A 26 -20.76 2.49 -3.14
N GLY A 27 -21.71 2.81 -2.26
CA GLY A 27 -22.70 1.87 -1.75
C GLY A 27 -22.11 0.87 -0.74
N PRO A 28 -22.97 0.21 0.07
CA PRO A 28 -22.54 -0.66 1.16
C PRO A 28 -21.82 -1.93 0.68
N GLU A 29 -22.20 -2.48 -0.47
CA GLU A 29 -21.59 -3.71 -1.02
C GLU A 29 -20.17 -3.47 -1.51
N ARG A 30 -19.96 -2.45 -2.34
CA ARG A 30 -18.63 -2.09 -2.85
C ARG A 30 -17.70 -1.61 -1.74
N PHE A 31 -18.24 -0.91 -0.74
CA PHE A 31 -17.48 -0.54 0.45
C PHE A 31 -16.96 -1.78 1.18
N LYS A 32 -17.82 -2.80 1.35
CA LYS A 32 -17.45 -4.06 1.97
C LYS A 32 -16.37 -4.80 1.16
N GLU A 33 -16.51 -4.89 -0.17
CA GLU A 33 -15.50 -5.50 -1.04
C GLU A 33 -14.14 -4.79 -0.93
N ILE A 34 -14.13 -3.45 -0.93
CA ILE A 34 -12.91 -2.65 -0.76
C ILE A 34 -12.30 -2.89 0.63
N ALA A 35 -13.12 -2.91 1.68
CA ALA A 35 -12.66 -3.15 3.04
C ALA A 35 -12.06 -4.57 3.19
N GLU A 36 -12.70 -5.58 2.62
CA GLU A 36 -12.21 -6.96 2.60
C GLU A 36 -10.89 -7.07 1.81
N ALA A 37 -10.77 -6.41 0.66
CA ALA A 37 -9.53 -6.38 -0.11
C ALA A 37 -8.38 -5.70 0.65
N ILE A 38 -8.65 -4.59 1.35
CA ILE A 38 -7.66 -3.91 2.19
C ILE A 38 -7.24 -4.80 3.36
N GLN A 39 -8.20 -5.47 4.01
CA GLN A 39 -7.95 -6.36 5.13
C GLN A 39 -7.13 -7.59 4.70
N ALA A 40 -7.46 -8.19 3.55
CA ALA A 40 -6.71 -9.32 2.99
C ALA A 40 -5.27 -8.95 2.61
N ARG A 41 -5.02 -7.68 2.26
CA ARG A 41 -3.68 -7.17 1.93
C ARG A 41 -2.92 -6.62 3.14
N ARG A 42 -3.47 -6.75 4.35
CA ARG A 42 -2.82 -6.27 5.58
C ARG A 42 -1.51 -7.04 5.81
N LYS A 43 -0.44 -6.29 6.06
CA LYS A 43 0.90 -6.83 6.34
C LYS A 43 1.11 -6.95 7.84
N ASP A 44 0.43 -7.90 8.48
CA ASP A 44 0.44 -8.09 9.95
C ASP A 44 1.43 -9.16 10.43
N ALA A 45 1.98 -9.99 9.54
CA ALA A 45 2.99 -10.99 9.87
C ALA A 45 4.39 -10.59 9.37
N VAL A 46 5.43 -10.90 10.17
CA VAL A 46 6.84 -10.69 9.82
C VAL A 46 7.46 -12.01 9.39
N LEU A 47 8.10 -12.01 8.22
CA LEU A 47 8.82 -13.16 7.68
C LEU A 47 10.33 -12.86 7.62
N ASN A 48 11.13 -13.63 8.36
CA ASN A 48 12.60 -13.51 8.35
C ASN A 48 13.20 -14.61 7.47
N ILE A 49 13.92 -14.23 6.41
CA ILE A 49 14.52 -15.17 5.45
C ILE A 49 16.01 -14.84 5.29
N ARG A 50 16.85 -15.88 5.25
CA ARG A 50 18.25 -15.74 4.83
C ARG A 50 18.34 -15.94 3.32
N VAL A 51 19.03 -15.03 2.65
CA VAL A 51 19.29 -15.07 1.22
C VAL A 51 20.77 -14.84 0.95
N ASN A 52 21.27 -15.35 -0.16
CA ASN A 52 22.65 -15.10 -0.58
C ASN A 52 22.83 -13.62 -0.97
N SER A 53 24.03 -13.08 -0.80
CA SER A 53 24.35 -11.68 -1.12
C SER A 53 24.18 -11.39 -2.61
N GLY A 54 24.58 -12.32 -3.48
CA GLY A 54 24.40 -12.18 -4.94
C GLY A 54 22.93 -12.12 -5.35
N ASP A 55 22.07 -12.93 -4.74
CA ASP A 55 20.62 -12.91 -5.01
C ASP A 55 19.99 -11.60 -4.53
N LEU A 56 20.42 -11.10 -3.35
CA LEU A 56 19.95 -9.83 -2.83
C LEU A 56 20.29 -8.66 -3.76
N GLU A 57 21.48 -8.67 -4.38
CA GLU A 57 21.88 -7.65 -5.34
C GLU A 57 21.06 -7.72 -6.63
N ASN A 58 20.88 -8.92 -7.18
CA ASN A 58 20.04 -9.15 -8.36
C ASN A 58 18.58 -8.71 -8.13
N LEU A 59 18.03 -8.97 -6.93
CA LEU A 59 16.68 -8.53 -6.55
C LEU A 59 16.59 -7.00 -6.47
N LYS A 60 17.61 -6.33 -5.92
CA LYS A 60 17.67 -4.86 -5.87
C LYS A 60 17.75 -4.26 -7.28
N GLU A 61 18.55 -4.85 -8.16
CA GLU A 61 18.66 -4.37 -9.54
C GLU A 61 17.33 -4.53 -10.29
N LYS A 62 16.67 -5.68 -10.19
CA LYS A 62 15.34 -5.91 -10.79
C LYS A 62 14.30 -4.94 -10.26
N ALA A 63 14.27 -4.70 -8.95
CA ALA A 63 13.36 -3.74 -8.34
C ALA A 63 13.66 -2.30 -8.80
N GLY A 64 14.94 -1.93 -8.92
CA GLY A 64 15.39 -0.65 -9.45
C GLY A 64 14.93 -0.41 -10.89
N LYS A 65 15.05 -1.42 -11.76
CA LYS A 65 14.54 -1.38 -13.14
C LYS A 65 13.01 -1.15 -13.21
N LEU A 66 12.28 -1.65 -12.21
CA LEU A 66 10.84 -1.47 -12.08
C LEU A 66 10.43 -0.18 -11.33
N GLY A 67 11.40 0.61 -10.84
CA GLY A 67 11.13 1.83 -10.08
C GLY A 67 10.51 1.60 -8.70
N VAL A 68 10.63 0.39 -8.14
CA VAL A 68 10.04 0.02 -6.84
C VAL A 68 11.12 -0.31 -5.82
N LYS A 69 10.81 -0.17 -4.53
CA LYS A 69 11.70 -0.64 -3.47
C LYS A 69 11.83 -2.16 -3.52
N TYR A 70 13.03 -2.70 -3.29
CA TYR A 70 13.27 -4.14 -3.33
C TYR A 70 12.39 -4.91 -2.33
N GLN A 71 12.09 -4.33 -1.16
CA GLN A 71 11.17 -4.96 -0.20
C GLN A 71 9.74 -5.07 -0.75
N THR A 72 9.27 -4.04 -1.48
CA THR A 72 7.96 -4.07 -2.15
C THR A 72 7.93 -5.13 -3.23
N PHE A 73 8.99 -5.20 -4.04
CA PHE A 73 9.13 -6.22 -5.08
C PHE A 73 9.06 -7.64 -4.51
N ILE A 74 9.83 -7.92 -3.44
CA ILE A 74 9.82 -9.23 -2.77
C ILE A 74 8.44 -9.53 -2.16
N SER A 75 7.81 -8.53 -1.52
CA SER A 75 6.47 -8.70 -0.93
C SER A 75 5.44 -9.10 -2.00
N GLU A 76 5.48 -8.47 -3.17
CA GLU A 76 4.56 -8.76 -4.27
C GLU A 76 4.82 -10.13 -4.89
N LEU A 77 6.09 -10.54 -5.01
CA LEU A 77 6.45 -11.87 -5.50
C LEU A 77 5.92 -12.97 -4.57
N LEU A 78 6.11 -12.81 -3.26
CA LEU A 78 5.59 -13.73 -2.25
C LEU A 78 4.06 -13.77 -2.26
N HIS A 79 3.41 -12.62 -2.39
CA HIS A 79 1.96 -12.54 -2.47
C HIS A 79 1.41 -13.32 -3.68
N ARG A 80 2.01 -13.13 -4.86
CA ARG A 80 1.64 -13.87 -6.07
C ARG A 80 1.88 -15.37 -5.92
N ALA A 81 2.99 -15.77 -5.28
CA ALA A 81 3.30 -17.17 -5.05
C ALA A 81 2.33 -17.85 -4.06
N ALA A 82 1.76 -17.11 -3.10
CA ALA A 82 0.81 -17.64 -2.14
C ALA A 82 -0.64 -17.75 -2.66
N GLN A 83 -0.98 -17.02 -3.72
CA GLN A 83 -2.32 -17.03 -4.34
C GLN A 83 -2.40 -17.90 -5.61
N ALA A 84 -1.29 -18.53 -6.00
CA ALA A 84 -1.19 -19.42 -7.16
C ALA A 84 -1.37 -20.90 -6.78
#